data_AF-A0AAN8ZSQ7-F1
#
_entry.id   AF-A0AAN8ZSQ7-F1
#
_cell.length_a   1.000
_cell.length_b   1.000
_cell.length_c   1.000
_cell.angle_alpha   90.00
_cell.angle_beta   90.00
_cell.angle_gamma   90.00
#
_symmetry.space_group_name_H-M   'P 1'
#
loop_
_entity.id
_entity.type
_entity.pdbx_description
1 polymer ?
#
loop_
_entity_poly.entity_id
_entity_poly.type
_entity_poly.pdbx_seq_one_letter_code
_entity_poly.pdbx_strand_id
1 'polypeptide(L)'
;MERKELPVLDAHLSHYSYVGGYQPTDADTAVLASGHIPLSPPTSLPNLRRWAKHMASFSSSESNSFSKLSPDIQVDEQLSDLIKNNVKMDHDKKNNGILQVCLYFNIY
;
A
#
# COMPACT_ATOMS: atom_id res chain seq x y z
N MET A 1 13.44 -10.92 -11.44
CA MET A 1 12.93 -9.58 -11.79
C MET A 1 13.32 -8.62 -10.69
N GLU A 2 14.08 -7.60 -11.03
CA GLU A 2 14.50 -6.56 -10.08
C GLU A 2 13.26 -5.71 -9.72
N ARG A 3 12.91 -5.63 -8.42
CA ARG A 3 11.74 -4.88 -7.95
C ARG A 3 12.00 -3.37 -8.02
N LYS A 4 11.98 -2.80 -9.23
CA LYS A 4 12.13 -1.36 -9.52
C LYS A 4 11.03 -0.49 -8.89
N GLU A 5 9.98 -1.12 -8.36
CA GLU A 5 8.82 -0.48 -7.75
C GLU A 5 9.13 0.14 -6.38
N LEU A 6 10.03 -0.47 -5.60
CA LEU A 6 10.33 0.01 -4.24
C LEU A 6 11.09 1.33 -4.23
N PRO A 7 12.13 1.53 -5.06
CA PRO A 7 12.80 2.84 -5.17
C PRO A 7 11.89 3.95 -5.68
N VAL A 8 10.98 3.65 -6.61
CA VAL A 8 10.00 4.63 -7.13
C VAL A 8 9.04 5.05 -6.04
N LEU A 9 8.50 4.09 -5.27
CA LEU A 9 7.62 4.38 -4.14
C LEU A 9 8.35 5.16 -3.04
N ASP A 10 9.62 4.83 -2.75
CA ASP A 10 10.42 5.60 -1.80
C ASP A 10 10.62 7.06 -2.24
N ALA A 11 10.90 7.29 -3.53
CA ALA A 11 11.03 8.63 -4.09
C ALA A 11 9.72 9.42 -4.01
N HIS A 12 8.57 8.78 -4.28
CA HIS A 12 7.26 9.41 -4.09
C HIS A 12 7.02 9.79 -2.62
N LEU A 13 7.28 8.87 -1.70
CA LEU A 13 7.13 9.06 -0.25
C LEU A 13 8.15 10.03 0.36
N SER A 14 9.12 10.49 -0.42
CA SER A 14 10.00 11.60 -0.02
C SER A 14 9.29 12.96 -0.14
N HIS A 15 8.32 13.07 -1.05
CA HIS A 15 7.52 14.28 -1.26
C HIS A 15 6.16 14.24 -0.53
N TYR A 16 5.63 13.02 -0.34
CA TYR A 16 4.31 12.79 0.23
C TYR A 16 4.37 11.90 1.47
N SER A 17 3.38 12.06 2.36
CA SER A 17 3.28 11.20 3.56
C SER A 17 2.65 9.85 3.26
N TYR A 18 1.86 9.78 2.19
CA TYR A 18 1.02 8.64 1.81
C TYR A 18 1.04 8.45 0.29
N VAL A 19 0.61 7.27 -0.16
CA VAL A 19 0.49 6.93 -1.58
C VAL A 19 -0.42 7.93 -2.29
N GLY A 20 -1.55 8.28 -1.67
CA GLY A 20 -2.51 9.28 -2.15
C GLY A 20 -2.16 10.74 -1.86
N GLY A 21 -0.95 11.04 -1.36
CA GLY A 21 -0.53 12.40 -1.06
C GLY A 21 -0.39 12.69 0.44
N TYR A 22 -1.16 13.64 0.97
CA TYR A 22 -0.98 14.14 2.34
C TYR A 22 -1.85 13.47 3.41
N GLN A 23 -2.87 12.70 2.99
CA GLN A 23 -3.76 11.97 3.89
C GLN A 23 -3.74 10.47 3.60
N PRO A 24 -3.93 9.61 4.62
CA PRO A 24 -4.02 8.16 4.42
C PRO A 24 -5.30 7.81 3.66
N THR A 25 -5.17 6.87 2.73
CA THR A 25 -6.27 6.38 1.90
C THR A 25 -6.31 4.85 1.87
N ASP A 26 -7.38 4.29 1.31
CA ASP A 26 -7.47 2.85 1.01
C ASP A 26 -6.38 2.34 0.05
N ALA A 27 -5.75 3.23 -0.74
CA ALA A 27 -4.60 2.88 -1.55
C ALA A 27 -3.39 2.48 -0.70
N ASP A 28 -3.16 3.14 0.44
CA ASP A 28 -2.04 2.82 1.33
C ASP A 28 -2.20 1.43 1.95
N THR A 29 -3.41 1.10 2.38
CA THR A 29 -3.73 -0.23 2.94
C THR A 29 -3.65 -1.31 1.86
N ALA A 30 -4.10 -1.03 0.63
CA ALA A 30 -3.98 -1.93 -0.50
C ALA A 30 -2.51 -2.22 -0.86
N VAL A 31 -1.66 -1.18 -0.91
CA VAL A 31 -0.23 -1.35 -1.21
C VAL A 31 0.47 -2.19 -0.13
N LEU A 32 0.15 -2.00 1.15
CA LEU A 32 0.68 -2.84 2.22
C LEU A 32 0.18 -4.29 2.16
N ALA A 33 -1.12 -4.48 1.93
CA ALA A 33 -1.75 -5.79 1.87
C ALA A 33 -1.32 -6.60 0.63
N SER A 34 -0.83 -5.93 -0.42
CA SER A 34 -0.39 -6.57 -1.66
C SER A 34 0.78 -7.56 -1.49
N GLY A 35 1.53 -7.46 -0.38
CA GLY A 35 2.71 -8.28 -0.14
C GLY A 35 3.95 -7.86 -0.94
N HIS A 36 3.85 -6.80 -1.77
CA HIS A 36 4.99 -6.26 -2.51
C HIS A 36 5.99 -5.53 -1.60
N ILE A 37 5.51 -4.97 -0.50
CA ILE A 37 6.34 -4.30 0.50
C ILE A 37 6.84 -5.32 1.52
N PRO A 38 8.16 -5.54 1.63
CA PRO A 38 8.70 -6.43 2.66
C PRO A 38 8.40 -5.87 4.07
N LEU A 39 8.14 -6.77 5.02
CA LEU A 39 7.89 -6.43 6.44
C LEU A 39 8.98 -5.53 7.06
N SER A 40 10.22 -5.65 6.55
CA SER A 40 11.33 -4.78 6.89
C SER A 40 11.94 -4.24 5.60
N PRO A 41 11.54 -3.04 5.13
CA PRO A 41 12.11 -2.47 3.93
C PRO A 41 13.61 -2.15 4.10
N PRO A 42 14.40 -2.25 3.01
CA PRO A 42 15.83 -1.97 3.04
C PRO A 42 16.15 -0.60 3.67
N THR A 43 17.25 -0.51 4.40
CA THR A 43 17.71 0.76 5.01
C THR A 43 18.02 1.84 3.97
N SER A 44 18.29 1.45 2.73
CA SER A 44 18.46 2.34 1.57
C SER A 44 17.17 3.02 1.10
N LEU A 45 15.99 2.60 1.61
CA LEU A 45 14.67 3.17 1.29
C LEU A 45 14.03 3.76 2.56
N PRO A 46 14.55 4.88 3.08
CA PRO A 46 14.15 5.42 4.37
C PRO A 46 12.70 5.93 4.40
N ASN A 47 12.19 6.46 3.29
CA ASN A 47 10.85 7.03 3.21
C ASN A 47 9.80 5.92 3.20
N LEU A 48 10.07 4.85 2.45
CA LEU A 48 9.26 3.63 2.42
C LEU A 48 9.21 2.97 3.80
N ARG A 49 10.36 2.87 4.50
CA ARG A 49 10.40 2.33 5.87
C ARG A 49 9.56 3.16 6.84
N ARG A 50 9.73 4.50 6.78
CA ARG A 50 8.96 5.44 7.61
C ARG A 50 7.47 5.24 7.38
N TRP A 51 7.03 5.25 6.12
CA TRP A 51 5.63 5.07 5.74
C TRP A 51 5.08 3.71 6.17
N ALA A 52 5.80 2.60 5.89
CA ALA A 52 5.33 1.26 6.26
C ALA A 52 5.17 1.11 7.78
N LYS A 53 6.11 1.65 8.57
CA LYS A 53 6.02 1.67 10.03
C LYS A 53 4.86 2.54 10.52
N HIS A 54 4.66 3.70 9.89
CA HIS A 54 3.56 4.61 10.23
C HIS A 54 2.20 3.98 9.95
N MET A 55 2.04 3.35 8.78
CA MET A 55 0.82 2.66 8.42
C MET A 55 0.52 1.46 9.33
N ALA A 56 1.55 0.73 9.76
CA ALA A 56 1.43 -0.36 10.73
C ALA A 56 1.05 0.12 12.15
N SER A 57 1.15 1.42 12.44
CA SER A 57 0.75 1.98 13.74
C SER A 57 -0.76 2.20 13.86
N PHE A 58 -1.49 2.25 12.74
CA PHE A 58 -2.95 2.35 12.75
C PHE A 58 -3.56 1.00 13.10
N SER A 59 -4.60 1.04 13.93
CA SER A 59 -5.46 -0.10 14.17
C SER A 59 -6.27 -0.49 12.93
N SER A 60 -6.79 -1.72 12.91
CA SER A 60 -7.70 -2.17 11.86
C SER A 60 -8.94 -1.28 11.75
N SER A 61 -9.45 -0.75 12.87
CA SER A 61 -10.61 0.14 12.89
C SER A 61 -10.32 1.50 12.25
N GLU A 62 -9.14 2.07 12.53
CA GLU A 62 -8.71 3.35 11.93
C GLU A 62 -8.47 3.21 10.44
N SER A 63 -7.76 2.15 10.03
CA SER A 63 -7.47 1.88 8.62
C SER A 63 -8.72 1.57 7.79
N ASN A 64 -9.73 0.92 8.38
CA ASN A 64 -11.04 0.73 7.74
C ASN A 64 -11.84 2.03 7.58
N SER A 65 -11.46 3.10 8.30
CA SER A 65 -12.10 4.41 8.23
C SER A 65 -11.40 5.36 7.25
N PHE A 66 -10.34 4.91 6.57
CA PHE A 66 -9.66 5.73 5.59
C PHE A 66 -10.56 6.06 4.39
N SER A 67 -10.39 7.29 3.89
CA SER A 67 -11.12 7.74 2.70
C SER A 67 -10.63 7.00 1.47
N LYS A 68 -11.52 6.82 0.50
CA LYS A 68 -11.13 6.29 -0.80
C LYS A 68 -10.17 7.24 -1.49
N LEU A 69 -9.18 6.70 -2.20
CA LEU A 69 -8.33 7.50 -3.07
C LEU A 69 -9.21 8.27 -4.07
N SER A 70 -9.12 9.60 -4.04
CA SER A 70 -9.82 10.44 -5.00
C SER A 70 -9.26 10.21 -6.41
N PRO A 71 -10.12 10.08 -7.44
CA PRO A 71 -9.67 9.91 -8.82
C PRO A 71 -8.86 11.10 -9.36
N ASP A 72 -8.96 12.27 -8.70
CA ASP A 72 -8.29 13.50 -9.12
C ASP A 72 -6.90 13.69 -8.48
N ILE A 73 -6.45 12.76 -7.63
CA ILE A 73 -5.12 12.83 -7.03
C ILE A 73 -4.08 12.59 -8.12
N GLN A 74 -3.21 13.60 -8.31
CA GLN A 74 -2.01 13.49 -9.14
C GLN A 74 -1.01 12.56 -8.46
N VAL A 75 -1.25 11.25 -8.54
CA VAL A 75 -0.19 10.27 -8.35
C VAL A 75 0.71 10.34 -9.57
N ASP A 76 2.02 10.42 -9.32
CA ASP A 76 3.04 10.46 -10.37
C ASP A 76 2.75 9.35 -11.40
N GLU A 77 2.88 9.65 -12.69
CA GLU A 77 2.39 8.80 -13.79
C GLU A 77 2.95 7.37 -13.69
N GLN A 78 4.16 7.24 -13.13
CA GLN A 78 4.85 5.97 -12.86
C GLN A 78 4.28 5.18 -11.67
N LEU A 79 3.71 5.86 -10.66
CA LEU A 79 3.00 5.22 -9.55
C LEU A 79 1.58 4.80 -9.96
N SER A 80 1.02 5.47 -10.98
CA SER A 80 -0.29 5.14 -11.55
C SER A 80 -0.34 3.68 -12.02
N ASP A 81 0.73 3.14 -12.61
CA ASP A 81 0.77 1.74 -13.03
C ASP A 81 0.87 0.77 -11.85
N LEU A 82 1.64 1.12 -10.81
CA LEU A 82 1.74 0.30 -9.59
C LEU A 82 0.39 0.24 -8.86
N ILE A 83 -0.31 1.38 -8.76
CA ILE A 83 -1.62 1.47 -8.11
C ILE A 83 -2.69 0.84 -8.99
N LYS A 84 -2.75 1.14 -10.30
CA LYS A 84 -3.75 0.57 -11.23
C LYS A 84 -3.63 -0.95 -11.35
N ASN A 85 -2.42 -1.50 -11.34
CA ASN A 85 -2.22 -2.95 -11.41
C ASN A 85 -2.64 -3.66 -10.12
N ASN A 86 -2.48 -3.02 -8.96
CA ASN A 86 -2.88 -3.60 -7.66
C ASN A 86 -4.36 -3.35 -7.29
N VAL A 87 -4.93 -2.20 -7.66
CA VAL A 87 -6.37 -1.89 -7.46
C VAL A 87 -7.25 -2.73 -8.40
N LYS A 88 -6.79 -3.03 -9.63
CA LYS A 88 -7.51 -3.94 -10.53
C LYS A 88 -7.61 -5.37 -9.99
N MET A 89 -6.65 -5.84 -9.19
CA MET A 89 -6.74 -7.17 -8.57
C MET A 89 -7.85 -7.28 -7.52
N ASP A 90 -8.22 -6.20 -6.82
CA ASP A 90 -9.33 -6.24 -5.86
C ASP A 90 -10.70 -6.18 -6.55
N HIS A 91 -10.78 -5.53 -7.71
CA HIS A 91 -12.02 -5.44 -8.49
C HIS A 91 -12.37 -6.74 -9.23
N ASP A 92 -11.38 -7.53 -9.66
CA ASP A 92 -11.60 -8.84 -10.28
C ASP A 92 -11.85 -9.96 -9.26
N LYS A 93 -11.25 -9.89 -8.07
CA LYS A 93 -11.49 -10.88 -6.99
C LYS A 93 -12.90 -10.85 -6.41
N LYS A 94 -13.63 -9.74 -6.54
CA LYS A 94 -15.03 -9.66 -6.09
C LYS A 94 -16.00 -10.35 -7.06
N ASN A 95 -15.58 -10.62 -8.30
CA ASN A 95 -16.43 -11.21 -9.33
C ASN A 95 -16.18 -12.70 -9.61
N ASN A 96 -15.17 -13.31 -8.99
CA ASN A 96 -14.90 -14.74 -9.13
C ASN A 96 -14.63 -15.37 -7.76
N GLY A 97 -15.46 -16.36 -7.42
CA GLY A 97 -15.66 -16.87 -6.06
C GLY A 97 -14.43 -17.42 -5.32
N ILE A 98 -14.61 -17.47 -4.00
CA ILE A 98 -14.08 -18.46 -3.03
C ILE A 98 -12.59 -18.82 -3.17
N LEU A 99 -11.74 -18.23 -2.33
CA LEU A 99 -10.55 -18.89 -1.73
C LEU A 99 -9.93 -18.04 -0.60
N GLN A 100 -10.42 -18.27 0.62
CA GLN A 100 -9.69 -18.65 1.83
C GLN A 100 -8.18 -18.32 1.93
N VAL A 101 -7.79 -17.53 2.94
CA VAL A 101 -6.73 -17.90 3.90
C VAL A 101 -7.07 -17.32 5.28
N CYS A 102 -7.64 -18.17 6.14
CA CYS A 102 -7.50 -18.03 7.59
C CYS A 102 -6.03 -18.30 7.93
N LEU A 103 -5.30 -17.39 8.58
CA LEU A 103 -4.15 -17.80 9.41
C LEU A 103 -3.96 -16.86 10.62
N TYR A 104 -4.45 -17.36 11.76
CA TYR A 104 -3.84 -17.34 13.09
C TYR A 104 -3.09 -16.09 13.55
N PHE A 105 -3.76 -15.26 14.37
CA PHE A 105 -3.09 -14.60 15.48
C PHE A 105 -3.14 -15.52 16.70
N ASN A 106 -2.06 -16.24 16.93
CA ASN A 106 -1.79 -16.94 18.18
C ASN A 106 -0.27 -16.84 18.46
N ILE A 107 0.04 -16.21 19.60
CA ILE A 107 1.25 -16.36 20.47
C ILE A 107 2.58 -15.88 19.82
N TYR A 108 3.40 -15.00 20.41
CA TYR A 108 3.95 -14.97 21.78
C TYR A 108 4.02 -13.57 22.40
#